data_AF-A0A356IFU5-F1
#
_entry.id   AF-A0A356IFU5-F1
#
_cell.length_a   1.000
_cell.length_b   1.000
_cell.length_c   1.000
_cell.angle_alpha   90.00
_cell.angle_beta   90.00
_cell.angle_gamma   90.00
#
_symmetry.space_group_name_H-M   'P 1'
#
loop_
_entity.id
_entity.type
_entity.pdbx_description
1 polymer ?
#
loop_
_entity_poly.entity_id
_entity_poly.type
_entity_poly.pdbx_seq_one_letter_code
_entity_poly.pdbx_strand_id
1 'polypeptide(L)'
;MKRLAWFTPLPPERSGIATYSVEVLDSLAESYDVDVVVDSSPLQLKKESGRRISAHDFLWRHKKDPYDLIVYQLGNATCHDYIWPYMFRYPGLVVLHDGQLHQARARLLFQQKRYDDYRAEFEYNHPDAKCDIAYLGISGLLGSLNYFWPMLRTVVNSAKVLA
;
A
#
# COMPACT_ATOMS: atom_id res chain seq x y z
N MET A 1 -1.06 7.64 25.08
CA MET A 1 -1.36 8.20 23.76
C MET A 1 -1.55 7.03 22.81
N LYS A 2 -2.55 7.05 21.92
CA LYS A 2 -2.74 5.94 20.98
C LYS A 2 -1.59 5.92 19.96
N ARG A 3 -1.12 4.73 19.59
CA ARG A 3 0.03 4.52 18.70
C ARG A 3 -0.44 4.17 17.29
N LEU A 4 0.04 4.90 16.30
CA LEU A 4 -0.29 4.72 14.90
C LEU A 4 0.94 4.35 14.08
N ALA A 5 0.80 3.37 13.19
CA ALA A 5 1.75 3.13 12.11
C ALA A 5 1.17 3.67 10.81
N TRP A 6 1.80 4.69 10.24
CA TRP A 6 1.33 5.40 9.06
C TRP A 6 2.21 5.07 7.85
N PHE A 7 1.77 4.12 7.02
CA PHE A 7 2.45 3.71 5.80
C PHE A 7 2.12 4.67 4.67
N THR A 8 3.13 5.38 4.17
CA THR A 8 2.97 6.35 3.08
C THR A 8 4.28 6.58 2.34
N PRO A 9 4.27 6.96 1.05
CA PRO A 9 5.40 7.70 0.50
C PRO A 9 5.55 9.06 1.21
N LEU A 10 6.79 9.57 1.23
CA LEU A 10 7.12 10.91 1.73
C LEU A 10 8.05 11.61 0.74
N PRO A 11 8.16 12.95 0.77
CA PRO A 11 9.20 13.66 0.02
C PRO A 11 10.59 13.05 0.32
N PRO A 12 11.43 12.81 -0.71
CA PRO A 12 11.39 13.39 -2.06
C PRO A 12 10.55 12.65 -3.12
N GLU A 13 9.75 11.64 -2.75
CA GLU A 13 8.86 10.96 -3.69
C GLU A 13 7.90 11.96 -4.35
N ARG A 14 7.90 11.99 -5.69
CA ARG A 14 7.04 12.90 -6.47
C ARG A 14 5.62 12.33 -6.58
N SER A 15 4.88 12.42 -5.48
CA SER A 15 3.50 11.94 -5.37
C SER A 15 2.65 12.96 -4.62
N GLY A 16 1.43 13.21 -5.11
CA GLY A 16 0.46 14.04 -4.37
C GLY A 16 0.15 13.45 -2.98
N ILE A 17 0.25 12.13 -2.83
CA ILE A 17 0.04 11.42 -1.56
C ILE A 17 1.19 11.71 -0.56
N ALA A 18 2.40 11.95 -1.07
CA ALA A 18 3.54 12.33 -0.24
C ALA A 18 3.35 13.74 0.35
N THR A 19 2.89 14.70 -0.46
CA THR A 19 2.55 16.06 0.00
C THR A 19 1.38 16.03 0.98
N TYR A 20 0.28 15.36 0.61
CA TYR A 20 -0.89 15.15 1.48
C TYR A 20 -0.51 14.58 2.84
N SER A 21 0.37 13.57 2.86
CA SER A 21 0.74 12.91 4.11
C SER A 21 1.53 13.82 5.05
N VAL A 22 2.39 14.70 4.53
CA VAL A 22 3.09 15.68 5.38
C VAL A 22 2.07 16.59 6.08
N GLU A 23 1.12 17.14 5.33
CA GLU A 23 0.08 18.04 5.88
C GLU A 23 -0.76 17.35 6.97
N VAL A 24 -1.17 16.10 6.74
CA VAL A 24 -1.98 15.34 7.72
C VAL A 24 -1.17 14.94 8.95
N LEU A 25 0.09 14.53 8.76
CA LEU A 25 0.93 14.03 9.85
C LEU A 25 1.29 15.12 10.85
N ASP A 26 1.42 16.38 10.43
CA ASP A 26 1.70 17.52 11.31
C ASP A 26 0.62 17.66 12.39
N SER A 27 -0.65 17.67 12.01
CA SER A 27 -1.77 17.74 12.96
C SER A 27 -1.96 16.43 13.74
N LEU A 28 -1.73 15.28 13.10
CA LEU A 28 -1.95 13.98 13.75
C LEU A 28 -0.96 13.72 14.89
N ALA A 29 0.29 14.19 14.74
CA ALA A 29 1.35 14.03 15.72
C ALA A 29 1.09 14.79 17.04
N GLU A 30 0.18 15.77 17.05
CA GLU A 30 -0.22 16.47 18.28
C GLU A 30 -1.06 15.58 19.22
N SER A 31 -1.83 14.64 18.66
CA SER A 31 -2.81 13.83 19.41
C SER A 31 -2.47 12.33 19.46
N TYR A 32 -1.59 11.84 18.59
CA TYR A 32 -1.18 10.44 18.49
C TYR A 32 0.34 10.25 18.51
N ASP A 33 0.80 9.10 19.02
CA ASP A 33 2.19 8.66 18.85
C ASP A 33 2.33 7.99 17.48
N VAL A 34 2.90 8.70 16.50
CA VAL A 34 2.92 8.27 15.09
C VAL A 34 4.32 7.84 14.66
N ASP A 35 4.42 6.58 14.26
CA ASP A 35 5.54 6.08 13.46
C ASP A 35 5.16 6.14 11.97
N VAL A 36 5.93 6.93 11.21
CA VAL A 36 5.74 7.05 9.76
C VAL A 36 6.58 6.00 9.07
N VAL A 37 5.92 5.03 8.46
CA VAL A 37 6.56 3.87 7.85
C VAL A 37 6.79 4.14 6.37
N VAL A 38 8.03 3.98 5.92
CA VAL A 38 8.47 4.17 4.52
C VAL A 38 9.23 2.95 4.01
N ASP A 39 9.33 2.75 2.70
CA ASP A 39 10.00 1.60 2.07
C ASP A 39 11.44 1.42 2.56
N SER A 40 12.27 2.43 2.29
CA SER A 40 13.62 2.57 2.80
C SER A 40 13.74 3.93 3.47
N SER A 41 14.33 3.98 4.66
CA SER A 41 14.64 5.26 5.31
C SER A 41 15.98 5.74 4.78
N PRO A 42 16.08 6.90 4.11
CA PRO A 42 17.35 7.60 4.08
C PRO A 42 17.75 7.93 5.52
N LEU A 43 19.04 7.77 5.83
CA LEU A 43 19.64 8.39 7.00
C LEU A 43 19.41 9.90 6.88
N GLN A 44 18.66 10.47 7.83
CA GLN A 44 18.56 11.91 8.07
C GLN A 44 17.81 12.73 7.02
N LEU A 45 16.48 12.78 7.12
CA LEU A 45 15.73 13.98 6.77
C LEU A 45 15.04 14.48 8.04
N LYS A 46 15.21 15.78 8.32
CA LYS A 46 14.88 16.44 9.59
C LYS A 46 13.46 16.12 10.07
N LYS A 47 13.34 16.10 11.41
CA LYS A 47 12.08 16.11 12.17
C LYS A 47 11.20 17.24 11.68
N GLU A 48 10.17 16.93 10.91
CA GLU A 48 9.06 17.87 10.71
C GLU A 48 7.72 17.19 11.05
N SER A 49 7.55 15.88 10.80
CA SER A 49 6.30 15.18 11.19
C SER A 49 6.56 13.70 11.57
N GLY A 50 6.32 13.34 12.83
CA GLY A 50 6.41 11.96 13.35
C GLY A 50 7.81 11.32 13.36
N ARG A 51 7.90 10.09 13.90
CA ARG A 51 9.15 9.31 13.88
C ARG A 51 9.17 8.42 12.65
N ARG A 52 10.03 8.75 11.67
CA ARG A 52 10.21 7.95 10.45
C ARG A 52 10.91 6.63 10.78
N ILE A 53 10.39 5.52 10.26
CA ILE A 53 10.98 4.18 10.38
C ILE A 53 10.90 3.43 9.05
N SER A 54 11.80 2.47 8.82
CA SER A 54 11.69 1.59 7.67
C SER A 54 10.55 0.57 7.85
N ALA A 55 9.98 0.09 6.74
CA ALA A 55 8.98 -0.97 6.75
C ALA A 55 9.51 -2.27 7.38
N HIS A 56 10.82 -2.50 7.29
CA HIS A 56 11.48 -3.62 7.97
C HIS A 56 11.49 -3.46 9.50
N ASP A 57 11.70 -2.25 10.02
CA ASP A 57 11.68 -1.97 11.46
C ASP A 57 10.28 -2.09 12.06
N PHE A 58 9.24 -1.78 11.26
CA PHE A 58 7.84 -1.91 11.68
C PHE A 58 7.53 -3.31 12.22
N LEU A 59 8.05 -4.38 11.60
CA LEU A 59 7.80 -5.76 12.02
C LEU A 59 8.20 -6.00 13.48
N TRP A 60 9.42 -5.58 13.84
CA TRP A 60 9.96 -5.76 15.18
C TRP A 60 9.28 -4.86 16.20
N ARG A 61 8.97 -3.62 15.81
CA ARG A 61 8.27 -2.65 16.66
C ARG A 61 6.85 -3.09 16.96
N HIS A 62 6.08 -3.48 15.96
CA HIS A 62 4.72 -3.96 16.12
C HIS A 62 4.67 -5.24 16.97
N LYS A 63 5.66 -6.13 16.84
CA LYS A 63 5.77 -7.33 17.68
C LYS A 63 6.08 -6.99 19.15
N LYS A 64 6.95 -6.02 19.40
CA LYS A 64 7.38 -5.64 20.76
C LYS A 64 6.32 -4.83 21.48
N ASP A 65 5.73 -3.87 20.78
CA ASP A 65 4.73 -2.95 21.31
C ASP A 65 3.73 -2.63 20.17
N PRO A 66 2.62 -3.40 20.09
CA PRO A 66 1.65 -3.30 18.99
C PRO A 66 1.06 -1.90 18.82
N TYR A 67 0.81 -1.54 17.56
CA TYR A 67 0.13 -0.30 17.21
C TYR A 67 -1.38 -0.50 17.37
N ASP A 68 -2.08 0.53 17.85
CA ASP A 68 -3.54 0.52 17.99
C ASP A 68 -4.23 0.48 16.61
N LEU A 69 -3.62 1.16 15.63
CA LEU A 69 -4.09 1.18 14.26
C LEU A 69 -2.91 1.31 13.30
N ILE A 70 -2.98 0.54 12.21
CA ILE A 70 -2.10 0.68 11.05
C ILE A 70 -2.91 1.35 9.95
N VAL A 71 -2.36 2.39 9.34
CA VAL A 71 -2.98 3.15 8.26
C VAL A 71 -2.12 3.04 7.02
N TYR A 72 -2.73 2.64 5.90
CA TYR A 72 -2.07 2.46 4.61
C TYR A 72 -2.57 3.51 3.62
N GLN A 73 -1.68 4.40 3.18
CA GLN A 73 -1.93 5.31 2.06
C GLN A 73 -1.58 4.58 0.76
N LEU A 74 -2.59 4.04 0.06
CA LEU A 74 -2.39 3.20 -1.12
C LEU A 74 -2.82 3.93 -2.39
N GLY A 75 -1.91 3.99 -3.37
CA GLY A 75 -2.16 4.51 -4.70
C GLY A 75 -1.60 3.60 -5.79
N ASN A 76 -1.72 4.03 -7.05
CA ASN A 76 -1.31 3.24 -8.22
C ASN A 76 0.16 3.49 -8.66
N ALA A 77 0.95 4.22 -7.87
CA ALA A 77 2.35 4.52 -8.15
C ALA A 77 3.30 3.49 -7.50
N THR A 78 4.53 3.37 -8.04
CA THR A 78 5.58 2.44 -7.57
C THR A 78 6.00 2.67 -6.12
N CYS A 79 5.91 3.90 -5.63
CA CYS A 79 6.27 4.23 -4.25
C CYS A 79 5.35 3.59 -3.19
N HIS A 80 4.27 2.92 -3.60
CA HIS A 80 3.40 2.14 -2.72
C HIS A 80 3.69 0.64 -2.75
N ASP A 81 4.61 0.16 -3.60
CA ASP A 81 4.80 -1.28 -3.84
C ASP A 81 5.15 -2.06 -2.56
N TYR A 82 5.93 -1.43 -1.68
CA TYR A 82 6.33 -2.03 -0.41
C TYR A 82 5.15 -2.25 0.55
N ILE A 83 4.02 -1.54 0.38
CA ILE A 83 2.86 -1.61 1.27
C ILE A 83 2.12 -2.95 1.14
N TRP A 84 1.99 -3.48 -0.08
CA TRP A 84 1.21 -4.68 -0.39
C TRP A 84 1.45 -5.86 0.57
N PRO A 85 2.69 -6.33 0.81
CA PRO A 85 2.92 -7.45 1.72
C PRO A 85 2.51 -7.15 3.17
N TYR A 86 2.67 -5.90 3.65
CA TYR A 86 2.27 -5.54 5.02
C TYR A 86 0.76 -5.48 5.14
N MET A 87 0.07 -4.85 4.20
CA MET A 87 -1.39 -4.75 4.20
C MET A 87 -2.08 -6.12 4.18
N PHE A 88 -1.55 -7.08 3.41
CA PHE A 88 -2.10 -8.44 3.39
C PHE A 88 -1.78 -9.24 4.68
N ARG A 89 -0.76 -8.85 5.43
CA ARG A 89 -0.33 -9.57 6.63
C ARG A 89 -0.89 -8.96 7.92
N TYR A 90 -1.05 -7.64 7.96
CA TYR A 90 -1.46 -6.87 9.12
C TYR A 90 -2.67 -6.02 8.75
N PRO A 91 -3.89 -6.49 9.03
CA PRO A 91 -5.10 -5.74 8.69
C PRO A 91 -5.11 -4.35 9.33
N GLY A 92 -5.35 -3.33 8.51
CA GLY A 92 -5.35 -1.93 8.91
C GLY A 92 -6.36 -1.10 8.13
N LEU A 93 -6.45 0.19 8.45
CA LEU A 93 -7.23 1.15 7.68
C LEU A 93 -6.52 1.41 6.35
N VAL A 94 -7.21 1.23 5.23
CA VAL A 94 -6.66 1.55 3.91
C VAL A 94 -7.34 2.82 3.39
N VAL A 95 -6.54 3.83 3.08
CA VAL A 95 -6.98 5.04 2.37
C VAL A 95 -6.61 4.85 0.90
N LEU A 96 -7.63 4.62 0.07
CA LEU A 96 -7.49 4.47 -1.37
C LEU A 96 -7.41 5.83 -2.04
N HIS A 97 -6.26 6.12 -2.65
CA HIS A 97 -6.05 7.34 -3.45
C HIS A 97 -6.32 7.13 -4.95
N ASP A 98 -6.45 5.87 -5.37
CA ASP A 98 -6.80 5.50 -6.74
C ASP A 98 -7.75 4.29 -6.70
N GLY A 99 -8.83 4.36 -7.48
CA GLY A 99 -9.79 3.27 -7.65
C GLY A 99 -9.32 2.19 -8.63
N GLN A 100 -8.15 2.37 -9.24
CA GLN A 100 -7.58 1.48 -10.25
C GLN A 100 -6.20 1.01 -9.79
N LEU A 101 -6.13 -0.20 -9.24
CA LEU A 101 -4.87 -0.77 -8.70
C LEU A 101 -4.27 -1.87 -9.58
N HIS A 102 -4.94 -2.24 -10.68
CA HIS A 102 -4.49 -3.31 -11.58
C HIS A 102 -3.05 -3.11 -12.04
N GLN A 103 -2.72 -1.90 -12.50
CA GLN A 103 -1.37 -1.64 -13.04
C GLN A 103 -0.29 -1.78 -11.98
N ALA A 104 -0.45 -1.11 -10.83
CA ALA A 104 0.51 -1.21 -9.74
C ALA A 104 0.72 -2.66 -9.31
N ARG A 105 -0.37 -3.40 -9.10
CA ARG A 105 -0.31 -4.78 -8.63
C ARG A 105 0.28 -5.73 -9.66
N ALA A 106 -0.17 -5.65 -10.91
CA ALA A 106 0.34 -6.48 -12.01
C ALA A 106 1.84 -6.22 -12.24
N ARG A 107 2.24 -4.94 -12.30
CA ARG A 107 3.64 -4.54 -12.49
C ARG A 107 4.54 -5.15 -11.41
N LEU A 108 4.16 -5.02 -10.14
CA LEU A 108 4.94 -5.58 -9.02
C LEU A 108 5.09 -7.11 -9.14
N LEU A 109 4.01 -7.82 -9.45
CA LEU A 109 4.05 -9.28 -9.62
C LEU A 109 4.89 -9.70 -10.84
N PHE A 110 4.78 -8.99 -11.95
CA PHE A 110 5.55 -9.27 -13.17
C PHE A 110 7.05 -9.00 -12.98
N GLN A 111 7.42 -7.93 -12.29
CA GLN A 111 8.83 -7.66 -11.93
C GLN A 111 9.44 -8.81 -11.10
N GLN A 112 8.63 -9.47 -10.28
CA GLN A 112 9.03 -10.61 -9.46
C GLN A 112 8.88 -11.96 -10.19
N LYS A 113 8.46 -11.97 -11.47
CA LYS A 113 8.14 -13.16 -12.27
C LYS A 113 7.06 -14.05 -11.64
N ARG A 114 6.15 -13.46 -10.88
CA ARG A 114 5.06 -14.13 -10.15
C ARG A 114 3.78 -14.19 -10.98
N TYR A 115 3.86 -14.80 -12.16
CA TYR A 115 2.75 -14.83 -13.11
C TYR A 115 1.56 -15.65 -12.62
N ASP A 116 1.80 -16.75 -11.92
CA ASP A 116 0.71 -17.57 -11.36
C ASP A 116 -0.01 -16.85 -10.22
N ASP A 117 0.71 -16.10 -9.40
CA ASP A 117 0.10 -15.25 -8.37
C ASP A 117 -0.74 -14.14 -8.98
N TYR A 118 -0.29 -13.54 -10.08
CA TYR A 118 -1.11 -12.57 -10.82
C TYR A 118 -2.41 -13.19 -11.35
N ARG A 119 -2.35 -14.40 -11.90
CA ARG A 119 -3.56 -15.11 -12.39
C ARG A 119 -4.53 -15.39 -11.26
N ALA A 120 -4.04 -15.97 -10.16
CA ALA A 120 -4.87 -16.27 -9.00
C ALA A 120 -5.47 -15.01 -8.38
N GLU A 121 -4.68 -13.93 -8.28
CA GLU A 121 -5.15 -12.66 -7.73
C GLU A 121 -6.15 -11.97 -8.67
N PHE A 122 -5.95 -12.04 -10.00
CA PHE A 122 -6.90 -11.54 -10.98
C PHE A 122 -8.24 -12.26 -10.89
N GLU A 123 -8.23 -13.60 -10.88
CA GLU A 123 -9.43 -14.43 -10.75
C GLU A 123 -10.17 -14.15 -9.44
N TYR A 124 -9.43 -14.04 -8.33
CA TYR A 124 -10.01 -13.70 -7.04
C TYR A 124 -10.73 -12.34 -7.08
N ASN A 125 -10.11 -11.33 -7.69
CA ASN A 125 -10.69 -10.00 -7.81
C ASN A 125 -11.89 -9.96 -8.77
N HIS A 126 -11.87 -10.78 -9.82
CA HIS A 126 -12.80 -10.72 -10.95
C HIS A 126 -13.29 -12.13 -11.34
N PRO A 127 -14.07 -12.81 -10.48
CA PRO A 127 -14.50 -14.19 -10.71
C PRO A 127 -15.40 -14.34 -11.94
N ASP A 128 -16.08 -13.27 -12.36
CA ASP A 128 -16.94 -13.26 -13.54
C ASP A 128 -16.16 -13.00 -14.85
N ALA A 129 -14.86 -12.67 -14.75
CA ALA A 129 -14.02 -12.47 -15.92
C ALA A 129 -13.56 -13.80 -16.51
N LYS A 130 -13.42 -13.86 -17.84
CA LYS A 130 -12.83 -15.03 -18.51
C LYS A 130 -11.37 -15.20 -18.07
N CYS A 131 -10.96 -16.44 -17.80
CA CYS A 131 -9.60 -16.76 -17.36
C CYS A 131 -8.51 -16.30 -18.37
N ASP A 132 -8.82 -16.33 -19.67
CA ASP A 132 -7.94 -15.89 -20.77
C ASP A 132 -7.51 -14.42 -20.64
N ILE A 133 -8.27 -13.58 -19.95
CA ILE A 133 -7.94 -12.16 -19.75
C ILE A 133 -6.65 -12.02 -18.93
N ALA A 134 -6.44 -12.87 -17.93
CA ALA A 134 -5.18 -12.84 -17.17
C ALA A 134 -3.98 -13.19 -18.06
N TYR A 135 -4.15 -14.06 -19.06
CA TYR A 135 -3.09 -14.38 -20.01
C TYR A 135 -2.76 -13.20 -20.92
N LEU A 136 -3.77 -12.44 -21.37
CA LEU A 136 -3.52 -11.17 -22.07
C LEU A 136 -2.71 -10.19 -21.21
N GLY A 137 -2.96 -10.17 -19.90
CA GLY A 137 -2.19 -9.40 -18.93
C GLY A 137 -0.72 -9.81 -18.90
N ILE A 138 -0.45 -11.11 -18.75
CA ILE A 138 0.90 -11.68 -18.72
C ILE A 138 1.65 -11.44 -20.03
N SER A 139 0.95 -11.53 -21.16
CA SER A 139 1.53 -11.26 -22.49
C SER A 139 1.73 -9.77 -22.79
N GLY A 140 1.35 -8.86 -21.87
CA GLY A 140 1.47 -7.41 -22.07
C GLY A 140 0.45 -6.82 -23.05
N LEU A 141 -0.61 -7.58 -23.38
CA LEU A 141 -1.62 -7.22 -24.39
C LEU A 141 -2.86 -6.53 -23.79
N LEU A 142 -2.94 -6.37 -22.47
CA LEU A 142 -4.11 -5.77 -21.83
C LEU A 142 -4.24 -4.26 -22.12
N GLY A 143 -3.13 -3.53 -22.22
CA GLY A 143 -3.13 -2.09 -22.47
C GLY A 143 -4.08 -1.33 -21.53
N SER A 144 -4.98 -0.53 -22.13
CA SER A 144 -6.03 0.22 -21.42
C SER A 144 -7.25 -0.61 -21.01
N LEU A 145 -7.32 -1.90 -21.35
CA LEU A 145 -8.43 -2.75 -20.91
C LEU A 145 -8.38 -3.06 -19.41
N ASN A 146 -7.24 -2.82 -18.77
CA ASN A 146 -7.04 -2.96 -17.33
C ASN A 146 -8.03 -2.14 -16.48
N TYR A 147 -8.57 -1.04 -17.01
CA TYR A 147 -9.57 -0.22 -16.30
C TYR A 147 -10.89 -0.96 -16.04
N PHE A 148 -11.17 -2.06 -16.77
CA PHE A 148 -12.32 -2.93 -16.50
C PHE A 148 -12.10 -3.88 -15.31
N TRP A 149 -10.85 -4.03 -14.84
CA TRP A 149 -10.46 -4.99 -13.81
C TRP A 149 -9.60 -4.32 -12.73
N PRO A 150 -10.20 -3.46 -11.87
CA PRO A 150 -9.46 -2.56 -10.99
C PRO A 150 -8.63 -3.22 -9.88
N MET A 151 -8.77 -4.53 -9.64
CA MET A 151 -8.07 -5.29 -8.59
C MET A 151 -8.23 -4.75 -7.15
N LEU A 152 -9.45 -4.36 -6.76
CA LEU A 152 -9.72 -3.80 -5.42
C LEU A 152 -10.12 -4.82 -4.35
N ARG A 153 -10.64 -6.00 -4.73
CA ARG A 153 -11.22 -6.96 -3.80
C ARG A 153 -10.19 -7.48 -2.79
N THR A 154 -8.96 -7.76 -3.21
CA THR A 154 -7.90 -8.18 -2.27
C THR A 154 -7.59 -7.11 -1.22
N VAL A 155 -7.65 -5.83 -1.61
CA VAL A 155 -7.44 -4.70 -0.71
C VAL A 155 -8.60 -4.53 0.27
N VAL A 156 -9.84 -4.57 -0.23
CA VAL A 156 -11.04 -4.46 0.61
C VAL A 156 -11.08 -5.58 1.64
N ASN A 157 -10.76 -6.81 1.23
CA ASN A 157 -10.82 -7.97 2.12
C ASN A 157 -9.65 -8.08 3.11
N SER A 158 -8.55 -7.36 2.87
CA SER A 158 -7.43 -7.27 3.82
C SER A 158 -7.56 -6.08 4.79
N ALA A 159 -8.42 -5.12 4.48
CA ALA A 159 -8.64 -3.95 5.32
C ALA A 159 -9.38 -4.31 6.63
N LYS A 160 -9.09 -3.54 7.68
CA LYS A 160 -9.76 -3.62 8.98
C LYS A 160 -10.99 -2.71 8.98
N VAL A 161 -12.17 -3.27 9.25
CA VAL A 161 -13.39 -2.49 9.52
C VAL A 161 -13.21 -1.76 10.85
N LEU A 162 -13.44 -0.44 10.84
CA LEU A 162 -13.48 0.40 12.03
C LEU A 162 -14.94 0.72 12.34
N ALA A 163 -15.36 0.49 13.59
CA ALA A 163 -16.71 0.75 14.10
C ALA A 163 -16.76 2.05 14.89
#